data_AF-A0A427KDB3-F1
#
_entry.id   AF-A0A427KDB3-F1
#
_cell.length_a   1.000
_cell.length_b   1.000
_cell.length_c   1.000
_cell.angle_alpha   90.00
_cell.angle_beta   90.00
_cell.angle_gamma   90.00
#
_symmetry.space_group_name_H-M   'P 1'
#
loop_
_entity.id
_entity.type
_entity.pdbx_description
1 polymer ?
#
loop_
_entity_poly.entity_id
_entity_poly.type
_entity_poly.pdbx_seq_one_letter_code
_entity_poly.pdbx_strand_id
1 'polypeptide(L)'
;MKKIISAALLLLMTGSAFAAQIVPRNELDNYVKKERVSISNVMGGKAKALEALRAEVDKKGGEYMYITSLDRPGDSSHWRGTAIVLEKK
;
A
#
# COMPACT_ATOMS: atom_id res chain seq x y z
N MET A 1 17.95 -21.73 47.24
CA MET A 1 17.73 -20.33 46.85
C MET A 1 17.67 -20.25 45.33
N LYS A 2 16.59 -19.67 44.79
CA LYS A 2 16.45 -18.82 43.56
C LYS A 2 17.48 -19.08 42.43
N LYS A 3 17.10 -19.24 41.16
CA LYS A 3 16.31 -18.29 40.35
C LYS A 3 15.75 -19.00 39.11
N ILE A 4 14.47 -18.79 38.88
CA ILE A 4 13.76 -19.09 37.63
C ILE A 4 14.28 -18.06 36.63
N ILE A 5 15.03 -18.47 35.62
CA ILE A 5 15.43 -17.56 34.53
C ILE A 5 14.49 -17.88 33.38
N SER A 6 13.38 -17.15 33.36
CA SER A 6 12.48 -17.03 32.22
C SER A 6 13.26 -16.45 31.05
N ALA A 7 13.63 -17.29 30.09
CA ALA A 7 14.15 -16.83 28.81
C ALA A 7 12.98 -16.24 28.02
N ALA A 8 12.92 -14.90 27.98
CA ALA A 8 11.93 -14.16 27.22
C ALA A 8 12.11 -14.44 25.71
N LEU A 9 11.02 -14.89 25.09
CA LEU A 9 10.91 -15.19 23.67
C LEU A 9 10.96 -13.88 22.85
N LEU A 10 12.07 -13.62 22.17
CA LEU A 10 12.17 -12.57 21.15
C LEU A 10 11.47 -13.08 19.88
N LEU A 11 10.18 -12.76 19.73
CA LEU A 11 9.45 -13.02 18.50
C LEU A 11 9.94 -12.06 17.41
N LEU A 12 10.49 -12.65 16.35
CA LEU A 12 11.01 -11.99 15.15
C LEU A 12 9.90 -11.19 14.45
N MET A 13 10.04 -9.87 14.35
CA MET A 13 9.23 -9.08 13.42
C MET A 13 9.78 -9.27 11.99
N THR A 14 9.40 -10.36 11.33
CA THR A 14 9.57 -10.50 9.88
C THR A 14 8.45 -9.72 9.18
N GLY A 15 8.57 -8.40 9.18
CA GLY A 15 7.74 -7.55 8.33
C GLY A 15 8.25 -7.64 6.90
N SER A 16 7.72 -8.57 6.12
CA SER A 16 7.98 -8.59 4.68
C SER A 16 7.31 -7.36 4.07
N ALA A 17 8.08 -6.30 3.84
CA ALA A 17 7.63 -5.09 3.16
C ALA A 17 7.44 -5.39 1.66
N PHE A 18 6.41 -6.17 1.32
CA PHE A 18 5.97 -6.31 -0.05
C PHE A 18 5.18 -5.07 -0.43
N ALA A 19 5.58 -4.43 -1.52
CA ALA A 19 4.87 -3.28 -2.04
C ALA A 19 3.45 -3.70 -2.47
N ALA A 20 2.43 -2.91 -2.12
CA ALA A 20 1.03 -3.23 -2.39
C ALA A 20 0.76 -3.75 -3.82
N GLN A 21 0.09 -4.89 -3.92
CA GLN A 21 -0.27 -5.53 -5.18
C GLN A 21 -1.47 -4.82 -5.82
N ILE A 22 -1.38 -4.58 -7.14
CA ILE A 22 -2.48 -3.97 -7.89
C ILE A 22 -3.48 -5.06 -8.27
N VAL A 23 -4.72 -4.90 -7.81
CA VAL A 23 -5.84 -5.78 -8.14
C VAL A 23 -6.61 -5.18 -9.33
N PRO A 24 -6.88 -5.95 -10.40
CA PRO A 24 -7.68 -5.48 -11.52
C PRO A 24 -9.18 -5.46 -11.18
N ARG A 25 -9.97 -4.69 -11.94
CA ARG A 25 -11.39 -4.45 -11.64
C ARG A 25 -12.23 -5.74 -11.55
N ASN A 26 -11.92 -6.73 -12.39
CA ASN A 26 -12.60 -8.03 -12.47
C ASN A 26 -12.39 -8.90 -11.22
N GLU A 27 -11.38 -8.62 -10.40
CA GLU A 27 -11.08 -9.39 -9.19
C GLU A 27 -11.59 -8.71 -7.91
N LEU A 28 -12.11 -7.48 -8.00
CA LEU A 28 -12.52 -6.71 -6.82
C LEU A 28 -13.58 -7.38 -5.96
N ASP A 29 -14.39 -8.26 -6.54
CA ASP A 29 -15.42 -8.99 -5.81
C ASP A 29 -14.83 -10.00 -4.81
N ASN A 30 -13.55 -10.36 -4.95
CA ASN A 30 -12.82 -11.19 -4.00
C ASN A 30 -12.22 -10.41 -2.82
N TYR A 31 -12.43 -9.09 -2.76
CA TYR A 31 -11.81 -8.21 -1.76
C TYR A 31 -12.85 -7.36 -1.04
N VAL A 32 -12.50 -6.93 0.17
CA VAL A 32 -13.20 -5.90 0.94
C VAL A 32 -12.50 -4.57 0.71
N LYS A 33 -13.27 -3.55 0.33
CA LYS A 33 -12.77 -2.18 0.18
C LYS A 33 -12.68 -1.53 1.55
N LYS A 34 -11.50 -1.06 1.93
CA LYS A 34 -11.24 -0.42 3.22
C LYS A 34 -11.31 1.10 3.10
N GLU A 35 -10.16 1.72 2.90
CA GLU A 35 -10.02 3.17 2.81
C GLU A 35 -9.48 3.60 1.45
N ARG A 36 -9.53 4.91 1.19
CA ARG A 36 -8.99 5.52 -0.02
C ARG A 36 -7.70 6.24 0.32
N VAL A 37 -6.69 6.04 -0.51
CA VAL A 37 -5.44 6.80 -0.47
C VAL A 37 -5.29 7.63 -1.74
N SER A 38 -4.59 8.75 -1.63
CA SER A 38 -4.37 9.66 -2.75
C SER A 38 -2.97 10.21 -2.73
N ILE A 39 -2.40 10.39 -3.92
CA ILE A 39 -1.15 11.10 -4.12
C ILE A 39 -1.40 12.36 -4.94
N SER A 40 -0.57 13.37 -4.69
CA SER A 40 -0.57 14.62 -5.44
C SER A 40 0.86 15.12 -5.59
N ASN A 41 1.11 15.91 -6.63
CA ASN A 41 2.37 16.60 -6.85
C ASN A 41 3.60 15.66 -7.00
N VAL A 42 3.39 14.43 -7.50
CA VAL A 42 4.50 13.47 -7.65
C VAL A 42 5.25 13.75 -8.94
N MET A 43 6.44 14.36 -8.84
CA MET A 43 7.31 14.61 -9.98
C MET A 43 7.93 13.33 -10.54
N GLY A 44 7.86 13.16 -11.86
CA GLY A 44 8.55 12.10 -12.58
C GLY A 44 7.65 11.37 -13.57
N GLY A 45 7.93 10.08 -13.78
CA GLY A 45 7.13 9.22 -14.65
C GLY A 45 6.00 8.49 -13.92
N LYS A 46 5.15 7.80 -14.70
CA LYS A 46 4.05 6.96 -14.20
C LYS A 46 4.49 5.96 -13.14
N ALA A 47 5.67 5.34 -13.31
CA ALA A 47 6.22 4.35 -12.38
C ALA A 47 6.40 4.94 -10.98
N LYS A 48 6.97 6.15 -10.87
CA LYS A 48 7.19 6.83 -9.59
C LYS A 48 5.87 7.23 -8.91
N ALA A 49 4.86 7.58 -9.70
CA ALA A 49 3.51 7.80 -9.18
C ALA A 49 2.87 6.51 -8.65
N LEU A 50 3.12 5.38 -9.33
CA LEU A 50 2.66 4.07 -8.89
C LEU A 50 3.32 3.64 -7.57
N GLU A 51 4.64 3.85 -7.45
CA GLU A 51 5.38 3.61 -6.21
C GLU A 51 4.89 4.49 -5.07
N ALA A 52 4.64 5.78 -5.33
CA ALA A 52 4.08 6.67 -4.33
C ALA A 52 2.70 6.20 -3.84
N LEU A 53 1.83 5.72 -4.75
CA LEU A 53 0.56 5.11 -4.36
C LEU A 53 0.74 3.85 -3.50
N ARG A 54 1.67 2.96 -3.88
CA ARG A 54 1.98 1.76 -3.08
C ARG A 54 2.44 2.14 -1.69
N ALA A 55 3.36 3.09 -1.57
CA ALA A 55 3.85 3.56 -0.28
C ALA A 55 2.73 4.13 0.60
N GLU A 56 1.74 4.82 0.02
CA GLU A 56 0.56 5.27 0.79
C GLU A 56 -0.33 4.10 1.23
N VAL A 57 -0.49 3.07 0.42
CA VAL A 57 -1.22 1.85 0.82
C VAL A 57 -0.47 1.07 1.91
N ASP A 58 0.84 0.92 1.77
CA ASP A 58 1.71 0.23 2.73
C ASP A 58 1.68 0.96 4.10
N LYS A 59 1.67 2.30 4.11
CA LYS A 59 1.49 3.10 5.34
C LYS A 59 0.18 2.81 6.07
N LYS A 60 -0.84 2.34 5.35
CA LYS A 60 -2.13 1.92 5.91
C LYS A 60 -2.18 0.44 6.28
N GLY A 61 -1.06 -0.28 6.14
CA GLY A 61 -1.01 -1.72 6.36
C GLY A 61 -1.76 -2.52 5.30
N GLY A 62 -2.02 -1.93 4.13
CA GLY A 62 -2.70 -2.59 3.03
C GLY A 62 -1.73 -3.41 2.17
N GLU A 63 -2.10 -4.65 1.86
CA GLU A 63 -1.32 -5.50 0.94
C GLU A 63 -1.80 -5.41 -0.52
N TYR A 64 -3.06 -5.00 -0.71
CA TYR A 64 -3.72 -4.97 -2.01
C TYR A 64 -4.30 -3.59 -2.27
N MET A 65 -4.29 -3.16 -3.53
CA MET A 65 -4.86 -1.89 -3.92
C MET A 65 -5.56 -1.93 -5.27
N TYR A 66 -6.62 -1.14 -5.40
CA TYR A 66 -7.27 -0.86 -6.67
C TYR A 66 -7.05 0.60 -7.06
N ILE A 67 -6.36 0.83 -8.18
CA ILE A 67 -6.16 2.19 -8.70
C ILE A 67 -7.44 2.66 -9.36
N THR A 68 -8.03 3.71 -8.79
CA THR A 68 -9.23 4.36 -9.32
C THR A 68 -8.91 5.45 -10.33
N SER A 69 -7.78 6.14 -10.14
CA SER A 69 -7.29 7.17 -11.06
C SER A 69 -5.77 7.29 -10.97
N LEU A 70 -5.13 7.59 -12.09
CA LEU A 70 -3.72 7.95 -12.16
C LEU A 70 -3.52 8.82 -13.40
N ASP A 71 -3.38 10.12 -13.17
CA ASP A 71 -3.36 11.11 -14.24
C ASP A 71 -2.37 12.23 -13.97
N ARG A 72 -2.16 13.03 -15.02
CA ARG A 72 -1.27 14.19 -15.03
C ARG A 72 -2.10 15.39 -15.48
N PRO A 73 -2.29 16.42 -14.64
CA PRO A 73 -3.04 17.61 -15.03
C PRO A 73 -2.30 18.39 -16.13
N GLY A 74 -2.86 18.41 -17.34
CA GLY A 74 -2.34 19.19 -18.48
C GLY A 74 -0.89 18.84 -18.84
N ASP A 75 -0.07 19.89 -19.00
CA ASP A 75 1.36 19.77 -19.38
C ASP A 75 2.31 19.57 -18.19
N SER A 76 1.78 19.56 -16.96
CA SER A 76 2.57 19.46 -15.73
C SER A 76 3.37 18.16 -15.65
N SER A 77 4.62 18.18 -15.18
CA SER A 77 5.38 16.94 -14.88
C SER A 77 4.96 16.24 -13.58
N HIS A 78 3.85 16.67 -12.98
CA HIS A 78 3.37 16.19 -11.69
C HIS A 78 2.20 15.23 -11.85
N TRP A 79 2.34 14.06 -11.25
CA TRP A 79 1.30 13.05 -11.22
C TRP A 79 0.41 13.23 -9.99
N ARG A 80 -0.85 12.84 -10.17
CA ARG A 80 -1.83 12.64 -9.10
C ARG A 80 -2.54 11.32 -9.34
N GLY A 81 -3.08 10.74 -8.28
CA GLY A 81 -3.73 9.45 -8.38
C GLY A 81 -4.45 9.09 -7.10
N THR A 82 -5.35 8.14 -7.22
CA THR A 82 -6.17 7.66 -6.11
C THR A 82 -6.28 6.15 -6.20
N ALA A 83 -6.08 5.48 -5.06
CA ALA A 83 -6.28 4.05 -4.93
C ALA A 83 -7.18 3.73 -3.74
N ILE A 84 -7.81 2.57 -3.78
CA ILE A 84 -8.56 2.00 -2.67
C ILE A 84 -7.73 0.87 -2.08
N VAL A 85 -7.52 0.90 -0.77
CA VAL A 85 -6.92 -0.18 -0.01
C VAL A 85 -7.90 -1.35 0.03
N LEU A 86 -7.40 -2.54 -0.30
CA LEU A 86 -8.17 -3.76 -0.35
C LEU A 86 -7.65 -4.74 0.69
N GLU A 87 -8.58 -5.48 1.30
CA GLU A 87 -8.29 -6.65 2.12
C GLU A 87 -8.88 -7.87 1.43
N LYS A 88 -8.14 -8.97 1.37
CA LYS A 88 -8.65 -10.22 0.79
C LYS A 88 -9.74 -10.77 1.71
N LYS A 89 -10.87 -11.20 1.13
CA LYS A 89 -11.95 -11.84 1.89
C LYS A 89 -11.52 -13.17 2.51
#